data_AF-A0A1I8H895-F1
#
_entry.id   AF-A0A1I8H895-F1
#
_cell.length_a   1.000
_cell.length_b   1.000
_cell.length_c   1.000
_cell.angle_alpha   90.00
_cell.angle_beta   90.00
_cell.angle_gamma   90.00
#
_symmetry.space_group_name_H-M   'P 1'
#
loop_
_entity.id
_entity.type
_entity.pdbx_description
1 polymer ?
#
loop_
_entity_poly.entity_id
_entity_poly.type
_entity_poly.pdbx_seq_one_letter_code
_entity_poly.pdbx_strand_id
1 'polypeptide(L)'
;DACRQQKQQKQASSLLLSDDRLHACLCALVDILRWPGRAWLSGEFGGGGGSPASAVGGVSAASAAAVTEVDGQPVGQQVGQQFLTCAHQFPHWNPDLELSHAAFSVLRRWLLCLLECSSPAGVARTGLAGKSDLHSLCWQLLDQCERKPAAQADAESVMPALLNETAELASLLCRLDSGLLARYFTRMEGLYAQLLGPAPPPAQSATLHVTLARFLLTHHASVGKDAPQFLAPLYTVCIDRLINSQEFCLELLRFTADNAEPLCWEHGITVRHFPSLIKLLARWPSTFADMFADKILPACLSPACSLEMLHCLIDLPCLSALYELNRLESLGPDFIAQLPANIQPYALFLTRDTSGAGDTA
;
A
#
# COMPACT_ATOMS: atom_id res chain seq x y z
N ASP A 1 6.43 44.10 0.51
CA ASP A 1 5.81 42.77 0.74
C ASP A 1 6.75 41.57 0.71
N ALA A 2 7.78 41.53 -0.14
CA ALA A 2 8.77 40.44 -0.13
C ALA A 2 9.48 40.22 1.24
N CYS A 3 9.79 41.30 1.97
CA CYS A 3 10.41 41.21 3.30
C CYS A 3 9.43 40.69 4.40
N ARG A 4 8.11 40.87 4.22
CA ARG A 4 7.08 40.28 5.10
C ARG A 4 6.89 38.80 4.81
N GLN A 5 6.91 38.40 3.53
CA GLN A 5 6.89 36.99 3.14
C GLN A 5 8.13 36.25 3.64
N GLN A 6 9.32 36.86 3.57
CA GLN A 6 10.55 36.27 4.13
C GLN A 6 10.53 36.16 5.66
N LYS A 7 9.87 37.10 6.35
CA LYS A 7 9.64 37.03 7.81
C LYS A 7 8.61 35.97 8.19
N GLN A 8 7.54 35.80 7.41
CA GLN A 8 6.55 34.73 7.60
C GLN A 8 7.13 33.35 7.28
N GLN A 9 8.00 33.23 6.27
CA GLN A 9 8.67 31.98 5.93
C GLN A 9 9.76 31.61 6.96
N LYS A 10 10.44 32.61 7.56
CA LYS A 10 11.31 32.42 8.74
C LYS A 10 10.55 32.15 10.03
N GLN A 11 9.34 32.69 10.22
CA GLN A 11 8.47 32.35 11.35
C GLN A 11 7.85 30.96 11.22
N ALA A 12 7.49 30.53 10.00
CA ALA A 12 7.02 29.18 9.72
C ALA A 12 8.11 28.13 9.96
N SER A 13 9.37 28.45 9.63
CA SER A 13 10.51 27.59 9.97
C SER A 13 10.91 27.62 11.46
N SER A 14 10.39 28.57 12.25
CA SER A 14 10.50 28.58 13.72
C SER A 14 9.30 27.97 14.46
N LEU A 15 8.24 27.60 13.74
CA LEU A 15 7.05 26.91 14.25
C LEU A 15 7.07 25.39 13.95
N LEU A 16 8.04 24.94 13.17
CA LEU A 16 8.50 23.56 13.20
C LEU A 16 9.18 23.36 14.56
N LEU A 17 8.66 22.43 15.36
CA LEU A 17 9.25 22.07 16.65
C LEU A 17 10.76 21.90 16.47
N SER A 18 11.54 22.65 17.24
CA SER A 18 12.98 22.42 17.35
C SER A 18 13.23 20.93 17.67
N ASP A 19 14.15 20.30 16.92
CA ASP A 19 14.45 18.86 16.93
C ASP A 19 14.51 18.22 18.34
N ASP A 20 14.89 18.97 19.38
CA ASP A 20 15.00 18.49 20.76
C ASP A 20 13.66 18.18 21.46
N ARG A 21 12.53 18.79 21.05
CA ARG A 21 11.21 18.57 21.69
C ARG A 21 10.46 17.38 21.11
N LEU A 22 10.62 17.10 19.81
CA LEU A 22 10.05 15.94 19.12
C LEU A 22 10.82 14.65 19.51
N HIS A 23 12.13 14.78 19.75
CA HIS A 23 12.96 13.73 20.36
C HIS A 23 12.52 13.35 21.79
N ALA A 24 12.10 14.33 22.62
CA ALA A 24 11.60 14.08 23.98
C ALA A 24 10.24 13.35 24.04
N CYS A 25 9.35 13.59 23.06
CA CYS A 25 8.08 12.84 22.94
C CYS A 25 8.29 11.40 22.43
N LEU A 26 9.25 11.19 21.54
CA LEU A 26 9.64 9.85 21.05
C LEU A 26 10.25 9.00 22.17
N CYS A 27 11.04 9.57 23.07
CA CYS A 27 11.59 8.85 24.24
C CYS A 27 10.52 8.45 25.28
N ALA A 28 9.49 9.28 25.51
CA ALA A 28 8.40 8.96 26.45
C ALA A 28 7.48 7.84 25.93
N LEU A 29 7.27 7.72 24.61
CA LEU A 29 6.59 6.59 23.96
C LEU A 29 7.43 5.30 24.03
N VAL A 30 8.75 5.40 23.94
CA VAL A 30 9.70 4.28 24.07
C VAL A 30 9.73 3.68 25.50
N ASP A 31 9.50 4.46 26.55
CA ASP A 31 9.42 3.95 27.93
C ASP A 31 8.07 3.29 28.27
N ILE A 32 6.98 3.70 27.62
CA ILE A 32 5.66 3.02 27.71
C ILE A 32 5.69 1.65 27.01
N LEU A 33 6.54 1.49 25.99
CA LEU A 33 6.78 0.25 25.25
C LEU A 33 7.76 -0.74 25.95
N ARG A 34 8.33 -0.41 27.13
CA ARG A 34 9.46 -1.15 27.76
C ARG A 34 9.14 -2.12 28.92
N TRP A 35 7.90 -2.39 29.36
CA TRP A 35 7.62 -3.32 30.50
C TRP A 35 6.34 -4.19 30.27
N PRO A 36 6.31 -5.53 30.53
CA PRO A 36 6.66 -6.59 29.59
C PRO A 36 5.52 -7.61 29.33
N GLY A 37 5.28 -7.95 28.07
CA GLY A 37 4.42 -9.08 27.68
C GLY A 37 5.12 -10.45 27.62
N ARG A 38 6.40 -10.56 28.01
CA ARG A 38 7.20 -11.79 27.87
C ARG A 38 7.25 -12.71 29.10
N ALA A 39 6.45 -12.46 30.13
CA ALA A 39 6.48 -13.25 31.37
C ALA A 39 5.41 -14.37 31.48
N TRP A 40 4.61 -14.64 30.43
CA TRP A 40 3.53 -15.64 30.53
C TRP A 40 3.64 -16.88 29.64
N LEU A 41 4.62 -16.98 28.74
CA LEU A 41 4.84 -18.19 27.93
C LEU A 41 6.33 -18.43 27.71
N SER A 42 7.10 -18.50 28.80
CA SER A 42 8.40 -19.16 28.77
C SER A 42 8.21 -20.61 28.33
N GLY A 43 8.86 -20.98 27.23
CA GLY A 43 8.86 -22.36 26.73
C GLY A 43 9.82 -22.55 25.57
N GLU A 44 11.11 -22.24 25.81
CA GLU A 44 12.29 -22.79 25.12
C GLU A 44 12.61 -22.31 23.70
N PHE A 45 13.80 -21.73 23.52
CA PHE A 45 14.78 -22.13 22.48
C PHE A 45 16.15 -21.55 22.88
N GLY A 46 17.00 -22.42 23.42
CA GLY A 46 18.41 -22.17 23.61
C GLY A 46 19.22 -22.63 22.39
N GLY A 47 20.33 -21.93 22.14
CA GLY A 47 21.49 -22.38 21.34
C GLY A 47 21.27 -22.30 19.83
N GLY A 48 21.88 -21.34 19.13
CA GLY A 48 23.32 -21.33 18.83
C GLY A 48 23.52 -22.13 17.52
N GLY A 49 23.86 -21.54 16.38
CA GLY A 49 25.00 -20.68 16.11
C GLY A 49 25.87 -21.40 15.08
N GLY A 50 26.19 -20.75 13.95
CA GLY A 50 27.18 -21.28 13.00
C GLY A 50 26.94 -20.88 11.54
N SER A 51 27.56 -19.78 11.11
CA SER A 51 28.08 -19.70 9.73
C SER A 51 29.22 -20.71 9.56
N PRO A 52 29.59 -21.06 8.32
CA PRO A 52 30.71 -20.33 7.71
C PRO A 52 30.55 -20.09 6.20
N ALA A 53 31.55 -19.39 5.68
CA ALA A 53 31.60 -18.71 4.41
C ALA A 53 32.10 -19.55 3.21
N SER A 54 31.97 -18.92 2.04
CA SER A 54 32.86 -18.98 0.87
C SER A 54 32.78 -20.19 -0.07
N ALA A 55 32.40 -19.91 -1.33
CA ALA A 55 33.14 -20.39 -2.50
C ALA A 55 32.84 -19.48 -3.71
N VAL A 56 33.83 -18.65 -4.05
CA VAL A 56 33.96 -17.95 -5.32
C VAL A 56 34.27 -18.97 -6.41
N GLY A 57 33.50 -18.97 -7.49
CA GLY A 57 33.79 -19.71 -8.72
C GLY A 57 33.43 -18.86 -9.92
N GLY A 58 34.43 -18.26 -10.55
CA GLY A 58 34.26 -17.47 -11.77
C GLY A 58 33.82 -18.33 -12.95
N VAL A 59 32.93 -17.80 -13.78
CA VAL A 59 32.67 -18.33 -15.11
C VAL A 59 32.79 -17.21 -16.14
N SER A 60 33.63 -17.51 -17.13
CA SER A 60 34.14 -16.69 -18.21
C SER A 60 33.05 -16.05 -19.06
N ALA A 61 33.35 -14.84 -19.55
CA ALA A 61 32.69 -14.23 -20.69
C ALA A 61 32.78 -15.18 -21.91
N ALA A 62 31.62 -15.63 -22.39
CA ALA A 62 31.46 -16.31 -23.66
C ALA A 62 30.18 -15.81 -24.33
N SER A 63 30.38 -15.09 -25.43
CA SER A 63 29.47 -14.78 -26.54
C SER A 63 27.96 -14.85 -26.30
N ALA A 64 27.32 -13.69 -26.49
CA ALA A 64 25.93 -13.57 -26.90
C ALA A 64 25.67 -14.42 -28.16
N ALA A 65 25.07 -15.59 -27.97
CA ALA A 65 24.45 -16.37 -29.02
C ALA A 65 22.96 -16.44 -28.70
N ALA A 66 22.14 -15.90 -29.59
CA ALA A 66 20.69 -15.99 -29.53
C ALA A 66 20.29 -17.47 -29.42
N VAL A 67 19.51 -17.79 -28.39
CA VAL A 67 18.89 -19.11 -28.25
C VAL A 67 17.81 -19.22 -29.33
N THR A 68 18.12 -19.97 -30.39
CA THR A 68 17.14 -20.39 -31.39
C THR A 68 16.62 -21.77 -30.99
N GLU A 69 15.32 -21.90 -30.71
CA GLU A 69 14.67 -23.20 -30.60
C GLU A 69 14.78 -23.98 -31.91
N VAL A 70 14.83 -25.30 -31.77
CA VAL A 70 14.90 -26.30 -32.84
C VAL A 70 13.56 -26.32 -33.57
N ASP A 71 13.40 -25.42 -34.54
CA ASP A 71 12.62 -25.52 -35.77
C ASP A 71 12.45 -24.10 -36.29
N GLY A 72 13.01 -23.81 -37.46
CA GLY A 72 13.24 -22.46 -38.00
C GLY A 72 12.00 -21.63 -38.39
N GLN A 73 10.99 -21.54 -37.52
CA GLN A 73 9.89 -20.59 -37.62
C GLN A 73 10.26 -19.28 -36.89
N PRO A 74 9.90 -18.11 -37.42
CA PRO A 74 10.16 -16.84 -36.75
C PRO A 74 9.36 -16.75 -35.44
N VAL A 75 10.07 -16.98 -34.32
CA VAL A 75 9.59 -16.97 -32.92
C VAL A 75 8.92 -15.64 -32.51
N GLY A 76 9.09 -14.57 -33.28
CA GLY A 76 8.67 -13.22 -32.91
C GLY A 76 7.16 -12.98 -32.78
N GLN A 77 6.31 -13.81 -33.39
CA GLN A 77 4.86 -13.51 -33.42
C GLN A 77 3.96 -14.59 -32.81
N GLN A 78 4.37 -15.86 -32.81
CA GLN A 78 3.53 -16.97 -32.31
C GLN A 78 3.89 -17.39 -30.88
N VAL A 79 5.16 -17.37 -30.50
CA VAL A 79 5.57 -17.72 -29.13
C VAL A 79 5.16 -16.63 -28.15
N GLY A 80 5.25 -15.35 -28.51
CA GLY A 80 4.72 -14.24 -27.69
C GLY A 80 3.20 -14.28 -27.50
N GLN A 81 2.46 -14.85 -28.45
CA GLN A 81 1.01 -15.07 -28.31
C GLN A 81 0.67 -16.29 -27.45
N GLN A 82 1.52 -17.32 -27.42
CA GLN A 82 1.29 -18.55 -26.63
C GLN A 82 1.85 -18.48 -25.20
N PHE A 83 2.92 -17.70 -24.98
CA PHE A 83 3.55 -17.54 -23.66
C PHE A 83 2.70 -16.68 -22.70
N LEU A 84 1.67 -16.01 -23.20
CA LEU A 84 0.89 -14.99 -22.49
C LEU A 84 -0.64 -15.16 -22.64
N THR A 85 -1.10 -16.27 -23.22
CA THR A 85 -2.53 -16.65 -23.30
C THR A 85 -3.16 -17.04 -21.95
N CYS A 86 -2.46 -16.87 -20.83
CA CYS A 86 -2.91 -17.33 -19.52
C CYS A 86 -3.83 -16.34 -18.81
N ALA A 87 -4.99 -16.08 -19.42
CA ALA A 87 -6.17 -15.60 -18.73
C ALA A 87 -7.43 -15.87 -19.55
N HIS A 88 -7.57 -17.09 -20.08
CA HIS A 88 -8.87 -17.59 -20.52
C HIS A 88 -9.73 -17.96 -19.30
N GLN A 89 -9.97 -16.92 -18.48
CA GLN A 89 -10.94 -16.74 -17.39
C GLN A 89 -10.94 -17.83 -16.31
N PHE A 90 -9.78 -17.95 -15.66
CA PHE A 90 -9.55 -18.40 -14.28
C PHE A 90 -10.48 -19.49 -13.70
N PRO A 91 -9.96 -20.73 -13.53
CA PRO A 91 -10.52 -21.74 -12.63
C PRO A 91 -9.44 -22.29 -11.65
N HIS A 92 -9.16 -21.53 -10.58
CA HIS A 92 -8.30 -21.70 -9.40
C HIS A 92 -6.79 -22.01 -9.67
N TRP A 93 -5.89 -21.38 -8.88
CA TRP A 93 -4.42 -21.26 -9.07
C TRP A 93 -3.70 -22.50 -9.66
N ASN A 94 -2.97 -22.34 -10.77
CA ASN A 94 -2.23 -23.42 -11.45
C ASN A 94 -0.77 -23.02 -11.80
N PRO A 95 0.12 -23.99 -12.09
CA PRO A 95 1.53 -23.71 -12.35
C PRO A 95 1.79 -22.79 -13.56
N ASP A 96 0.98 -22.90 -14.62
CA ASP A 96 1.13 -22.08 -15.82
C ASP A 96 0.80 -20.60 -15.53
N LEU A 97 -0.20 -20.38 -14.68
CA LEU A 97 -0.57 -19.06 -14.19
C LEU A 97 0.48 -18.48 -13.25
N GLU A 98 1.09 -19.31 -12.42
CA GLU A 98 2.20 -18.90 -11.55
C GLU A 98 3.41 -18.44 -12.35
N LEU A 99 3.79 -19.18 -13.41
CA LEU A 99 4.85 -18.78 -14.34
C LEU A 99 4.51 -17.47 -15.06
N SER A 100 3.25 -17.31 -15.47
CA SER A 100 2.78 -16.08 -16.10
C SER A 100 2.88 -14.90 -15.14
N HIS A 101 2.38 -15.05 -13.91
CA HIS A 101 2.48 -14.05 -12.85
C HIS A 101 3.94 -13.69 -12.54
N ALA A 102 4.83 -14.68 -12.44
CA ALA A 102 6.27 -14.46 -12.25
C ALA A 102 6.89 -13.70 -13.43
N ALA A 103 6.49 -14.01 -14.67
CA ALA A 103 6.94 -13.28 -15.85
C ALA A 103 6.51 -11.80 -15.81
N PHE A 104 5.29 -11.49 -15.36
CA PHE A 104 4.86 -10.10 -15.14
C PHE A 104 5.72 -9.38 -14.11
N SER A 105 6.04 -10.04 -12.99
CA SER A 105 6.94 -9.48 -11.97
C SER A 105 8.34 -9.20 -12.51
N VAL A 106 8.90 -10.10 -13.33
CA VAL A 106 10.20 -9.91 -13.98
C VAL A 106 10.15 -8.75 -14.98
N LEU A 107 9.10 -8.68 -15.80
CA LEU A 107 8.89 -7.59 -16.77
C LEU A 107 8.74 -6.25 -16.07
N ARG A 108 7.95 -6.17 -14.99
CA ARG A 108 7.81 -4.99 -14.15
C ARG A 108 9.17 -4.55 -13.62
N ARG A 109 9.94 -5.47 -13.03
CA ARG A 109 11.26 -5.14 -12.45
C ARG A 109 12.23 -4.67 -13.52
N TRP A 110 12.23 -5.31 -14.69
CA TRP A 110 13.04 -4.90 -15.83
C TRP A 110 12.67 -3.49 -16.32
N LEU A 111 11.38 -3.19 -16.47
CA LEU A 111 10.89 -1.85 -16.85
C LEU A 111 11.25 -0.78 -15.80
N LEU A 112 11.12 -1.10 -14.51
CA LEU A 112 11.55 -0.21 -13.41
C LEU A 112 13.04 0.12 -13.53
N CYS A 113 13.90 -0.90 -13.65
CA CYS A 113 15.33 -0.70 -13.83
C CYS A 113 15.66 0.10 -15.08
N LEU A 114 14.92 -0.10 -16.19
CA LEU A 114 15.09 0.70 -17.38
C LEU A 114 14.75 2.18 -17.16
N LEU A 115 13.66 2.47 -16.46
CA LEU A 115 13.24 3.84 -16.15
C LEU A 115 14.20 4.54 -15.18
N GLU A 116 14.83 3.79 -14.27
CA GLU A 116 15.78 4.32 -13.28
C GLU A 116 17.19 4.49 -13.85
N CYS A 117 17.68 3.55 -14.67
CA CYS A 117 19.06 3.53 -15.14
C CYS A 117 19.29 4.26 -16.47
N SER A 118 18.23 4.55 -17.24
CA SER A 118 18.38 5.05 -18.61
C SER A 118 18.29 6.57 -18.71
N SER A 119 19.19 7.16 -19.50
CA SER A 119 18.96 8.49 -20.09
C SER A 119 17.65 8.48 -20.90
N PRO A 120 16.89 9.59 -20.98
CA PRO A 120 15.64 9.66 -21.76
C PRO A 120 15.81 9.18 -23.22
N ALA A 121 17.00 9.34 -23.81
CA ALA A 121 17.33 8.84 -25.15
C ALA A 121 17.61 7.33 -25.22
N GLY A 122 17.93 6.69 -24.09
CA GLY A 122 18.07 5.24 -23.94
C GLY A 122 16.70 4.56 -23.81
N VAL A 123 15.81 5.13 -22.99
CA VAL A 123 14.42 4.67 -22.82
C VAL A 123 13.66 4.69 -24.16
N ALA A 124 13.83 5.75 -24.95
CA ALA A 124 13.20 5.83 -26.27
C ALA A 124 13.67 4.72 -27.22
N ARG A 125 14.95 4.31 -27.17
CA ARG A 125 15.52 3.32 -28.10
C ARG A 125 15.20 1.87 -27.71
N THR A 126 15.18 1.54 -26.43
CA THR A 126 14.87 0.18 -25.94
C THR A 126 13.39 -0.03 -25.65
N GLY A 127 12.66 1.04 -25.27
CA GLY A 127 11.25 0.97 -24.89
C GLY A 127 10.26 0.89 -26.05
N LEU A 128 10.57 1.42 -27.24
CA LEU A 128 9.60 1.54 -28.33
C LEU A 128 9.17 0.20 -28.97
N ALA A 129 10.05 -0.79 -29.06
CA ALA A 129 9.74 -2.06 -29.74
C ALA A 129 8.89 -3.02 -28.87
N GLY A 130 9.08 -3.03 -27.54
CA GLY A 130 8.29 -3.86 -26.61
C GLY A 130 7.04 -3.17 -26.06
N LYS A 131 6.90 -1.85 -26.24
CA LYS A 131 5.82 -1.06 -25.65
C LYS A 131 4.44 -1.41 -26.19
N SER A 132 4.29 -1.62 -27.51
CA SER A 132 2.98 -1.98 -28.10
C SER A 132 2.48 -3.34 -27.57
N ASP A 133 3.41 -4.27 -27.40
CA ASP A 133 3.09 -5.65 -27.05
C ASP A 133 2.80 -5.77 -25.55
N LEU A 134 3.62 -5.14 -24.71
CA LEU A 134 3.39 -5.04 -23.26
C LEU A 134 2.09 -4.28 -22.93
N HIS A 135 1.81 -3.21 -23.68
CA HIS A 135 0.54 -2.50 -23.55
C HIS A 135 -0.65 -3.39 -23.91
N SER A 136 -0.59 -4.07 -25.06
CA SER A 136 -1.68 -4.95 -25.51
C SER A 136 -1.95 -6.05 -24.49
N LEU A 137 -0.88 -6.65 -23.94
CA LEU A 137 -0.94 -7.65 -22.90
C LEU A 137 -1.57 -7.13 -21.61
N CYS A 138 -1.05 -6.03 -21.07
CA CYS A 138 -1.57 -5.39 -19.86
C CYS A 138 -3.05 -5.02 -20.02
N TRP A 139 -3.42 -4.52 -21.19
CA TRP A 139 -4.80 -4.16 -21.50
C TRP A 139 -5.74 -5.36 -21.56
N GLN A 140 -5.28 -6.47 -22.18
CA GLN A 140 -6.04 -7.72 -22.24
C GLN A 140 -6.28 -8.33 -20.85
N LEU A 141 -5.27 -8.30 -19.98
CA LEU A 141 -5.41 -8.78 -18.61
C LEU A 141 -6.43 -7.97 -17.80
N LEU A 142 -6.40 -6.64 -17.92
CA LEU A 142 -7.42 -5.80 -17.29
C LEU A 142 -8.82 -6.14 -17.81
N ASP A 143 -8.94 -6.39 -19.11
CA ASP A 143 -10.22 -6.79 -19.73
C ASP A 143 -10.70 -8.16 -19.24
N GLN A 144 -9.79 -9.07 -18.92
CA GLN A 144 -10.13 -10.37 -18.34
C GLN A 144 -10.52 -10.26 -16.87
N CYS A 145 -9.87 -9.40 -16.10
CA CYS A 145 -10.17 -9.22 -14.67
C CYS A 145 -11.47 -8.44 -14.41
N GLU A 146 -11.95 -7.65 -15.37
CA GLU A 146 -13.27 -7.00 -15.28
C GLU A 146 -14.45 -7.94 -15.53
N ARG A 147 -14.20 -9.09 -16.17
CA ARG A 147 -15.26 -10.06 -16.42
C ARG A 147 -15.52 -10.84 -15.14
N LYS A 148 -16.79 -11.13 -14.88
CA LYS A 148 -17.20 -11.91 -13.70
C LYS A 148 -16.48 -13.27 -13.72
N PRO A 149 -15.69 -13.60 -12.70
CA PRO A 149 -14.93 -14.85 -12.66
C PRO A 149 -15.88 -16.04 -12.66
N ALA A 150 -15.45 -17.14 -13.30
CA ALA A 150 -16.25 -18.34 -13.44
C ALA A 150 -16.45 -19.07 -12.10
N ALA A 151 -15.48 -18.94 -11.18
CA ALA A 151 -15.53 -19.58 -9.87
C ALA A 151 -15.04 -18.63 -8.75
N GLN A 152 -15.52 -18.90 -7.52
CA GLN A 152 -15.34 -17.98 -6.40
C GLN A 152 -13.88 -17.83 -5.97
N ALA A 153 -13.08 -18.90 -5.86
CA ALA A 153 -11.68 -18.70 -5.44
C ALA A 153 -10.79 -18.02 -6.49
N ASP A 154 -11.24 -17.93 -7.74
CA ASP A 154 -10.57 -17.06 -8.72
C ASP A 154 -10.82 -15.59 -8.44
N ALA A 155 -12.06 -15.26 -8.03
CA ALA A 155 -12.40 -13.94 -7.56
C ALA A 155 -11.59 -13.56 -6.31
N GLU A 156 -11.36 -14.53 -5.43
CA GLU A 156 -10.72 -14.31 -4.13
C GLU A 156 -9.20 -14.24 -4.23
N SER A 157 -8.54 -15.14 -4.95
CA SER A 157 -7.07 -15.29 -4.90
C SER A 157 -6.35 -14.88 -6.20
N VAL A 158 -6.81 -15.40 -7.32
CA VAL A 158 -6.13 -15.27 -8.62
C VAL A 158 -6.26 -13.86 -9.17
N MET A 159 -7.49 -13.36 -9.25
CA MET A 159 -7.78 -12.06 -9.84
C MET A 159 -7.07 -10.92 -9.10
N PRO A 160 -7.04 -10.88 -7.75
CA PRO A 160 -6.34 -9.81 -7.06
C PRO A 160 -4.83 -9.82 -7.28
N ALA A 161 -4.19 -11.00 -7.30
CA ALA A 161 -2.75 -11.11 -7.55
C ALA A 161 -2.37 -10.59 -8.94
N LEU A 162 -3.11 -11.00 -9.97
CA LEU A 162 -2.88 -10.55 -11.35
C LEU A 162 -3.16 -9.06 -11.51
N LEU A 163 -4.25 -8.56 -10.92
CA LEU A 163 -4.56 -7.13 -10.95
C LEU A 163 -3.47 -6.30 -10.26
N ASN A 164 -2.86 -6.83 -9.19
CA ASN A 164 -1.79 -6.15 -8.48
C ASN A 164 -0.57 -5.92 -9.40
N GLU A 165 -0.10 -6.99 -10.06
CA GLU A 165 1.00 -6.90 -11.03
C GLU A 165 0.64 -6.05 -12.24
N THR A 166 -0.59 -6.17 -12.72
CA THR A 166 -1.08 -5.43 -13.89
C THR A 166 -1.18 -3.94 -13.61
N ALA A 167 -1.62 -3.53 -12.42
CA ALA A 167 -1.70 -2.13 -12.01
C ALA A 167 -0.33 -1.48 -11.88
N GLU A 168 0.64 -2.19 -11.29
CA GLU A 168 2.02 -1.70 -11.20
C GLU A 168 2.64 -1.57 -12.60
N LEU A 169 2.46 -2.56 -13.48
CA LEU A 169 2.95 -2.50 -14.86
C LEU A 169 2.28 -1.37 -15.67
N ALA A 170 0.97 -1.18 -15.49
CA ALA A 170 0.23 -0.06 -16.10
C ALA A 170 0.79 1.30 -15.68
N SER A 171 1.18 1.46 -14.41
CA SER A 171 1.81 2.69 -13.93
C SER A 171 3.10 3.01 -14.70
N LEU A 172 3.94 2.01 -14.94
CA LEU A 172 5.18 2.15 -15.71
C LEU A 172 4.91 2.45 -17.18
N LEU A 173 3.92 1.79 -17.78
CA LEU A 173 3.50 2.05 -19.16
C LEU A 173 3.00 3.50 -19.33
N CYS A 174 2.23 4.02 -18.37
CA CYS A 174 1.76 5.41 -18.40
C CYS A 174 2.90 6.43 -18.26
N ARG A 175 3.98 6.08 -17.54
CA ARG A 175 5.21 6.90 -17.47
C ARG A 175 6.01 6.87 -18.78
N LEU A 176 5.95 5.76 -19.52
CA LEU A 176 6.56 5.63 -20.84
C LEU A 176 5.72 6.28 -21.95
N ASP A 177 4.40 6.36 -21.75
CA ASP A 177 3.44 6.92 -22.69
C ASP A 177 2.26 7.58 -21.99
N SER A 178 2.32 8.90 -21.87
CA SER A 178 1.22 9.69 -21.33
C SER A 178 -0.06 9.60 -22.16
N GLY A 179 0.02 9.20 -23.44
CA GLY A 179 -1.15 8.98 -24.31
C GLY A 179 -2.04 7.83 -23.84
N LEU A 180 -1.51 6.90 -23.05
CA LEU A 180 -2.26 5.79 -22.47
C LEU A 180 -3.00 6.18 -21.18
N LEU A 181 -2.58 7.25 -20.53
CA LEU A 181 -2.90 7.51 -19.13
C LEU A 181 -4.41 7.66 -18.88
N ALA A 182 -5.10 8.48 -19.66
CA ALA A 182 -6.53 8.72 -19.47
C ALA A 182 -7.36 7.43 -19.52
N ARG A 183 -6.96 6.49 -20.39
CA ARG A 183 -7.65 5.22 -20.60
C ARG A 183 -7.41 4.25 -19.45
N TYR A 184 -6.17 4.13 -18.97
CA TYR A 184 -5.85 3.32 -17.80
C TYR A 184 -6.44 3.91 -16.52
N PHE A 185 -6.38 5.23 -16.35
CA PHE A 185 -6.91 5.90 -15.17
C PHE A 185 -8.39 5.64 -14.97
N THR A 186 -9.19 5.89 -16.02
CA THR A 186 -10.65 5.65 -15.98
C THR A 186 -10.97 4.20 -15.60
N ARG A 187 -10.17 3.25 -16.12
CA ARG A 187 -10.36 1.82 -15.87
C ARG A 187 -10.01 1.42 -14.44
N MET A 188 -8.85 1.86 -13.95
CA MET A 188 -8.37 1.59 -12.59
C MET A 188 -9.28 2.23 -11.53
N GLU A 189 -9.76 3.45 -11.78
CA GLU A 189 -10.72 4.14 -10.91
C GLU A 189 -12.03 3.35 -10.81
N GLY A 190 -12.55 2.86 -11.94
CA GLY A 190 -13.73 2.00 -11.97
C GLY A 190 -13.55 0.69 -11.21
N LEU A 191 -12.42 -0.01 -11.42
CA LEU A 191 -12.07 -1.23 -10.68
C LEU A 191 -11.96 -0.98 -9.18
N TYR A 192 -11.30 0.11 -8.78
CA TYR A 192 -11.15 0.47 -7.39
C TYR A 192 -12.50 0.76 -6.72
N ALA A 193 -13.39 1.49 -7.39
CA ALA A 193 -14.74 1.74 -6.90
C ALA A 193 -15.57 0.45 -6.76
N GLN A 194 -15.40 -0.52 -7.67
CA GLN A 194 -16.05 -1.84 -7.58
C GLN A 194 -15.56 -2.63 -6.36
N LEU A 195 -14.25 -2.63 -6.10
CA LEU A 195 -13.65 -3.31 -4.94
C LEU A 195 -14.08 -2.68 -3.61
N LEU A 196 -14.32 -1.36 -3.60
CA LEU A 196 -14.86 -0.63 -2.44
C LEU A 196 -16.37 -0.86 -2.21
N GLY A 197 -17.02 -1.67 -3.04
CA GLY A 197 -18.45 -1.97 -2.93
C GLY A 197 -18.90 -2.49 -1.55
N PRO A 198 -20.20 -2.73 -1.35
CA PRO A 198 -20.76 -3.09 -0.04
C PRO A 198 -20.29 -4.46 0.48
N ALA A 199 -19.80 -5.34 -0.39
CA ALA A 199 -19.27 -6.64 0.01
C ALA A 199 -17.91 -6.49 0.72
N PRO A 200 -17.64 -7.23 1.81
CA PRO A 200 -16.32 -7.24 2.42
C PRO A 200 -15.29 -7.77 1.40
N PRO A 201 -14.14 -7.11 1.24
CA PRO A 201 -13.10 -7.57 0.33
C PRO A 201 -12.53 -8.90 0.83
N PRO A 202 -12.23 -9.86 -0.07
CA PRO A 202 -11.52 -11.06 0.33
C PRO A 202 -10.14 -10.67 0.89
N ALA A 203 -9.68 -11.36 1.93
CA ALA A 203 -8.40 -11.08 2.59
C ALA A 203 -7.21 -11.10 1.61
N GLN A 204 -7.32 -11.89 0.54
CA GLN A 204 -6.33 -12.02 -0.53
C GLN A 204 -6.29 -10.81 -1.48
N SER A 205 -7.31 -9.95 -1.47
CA SER A 205 -7.34 -8.68 -2.23
C SER A 205 -6.82 -7.49 -1.44
N ALA A 206 -6.35 -7.70 -0.22
CA ALA A 206 -6.10 -6.60 0.70
C ALA A 206 -5.02 -5.64 0.18
N THR A 207 -3.92 -6.16 -0.39
CA THR A 207 -2.85 -5.36 -0.98
C THR A 207 -3.25 -4.65 -2.29
N LEU A 208 -4.21 -5.20 -3.03
CA LEU A 208 -4.70 -4.60 -4.29
C LEU A 208 -5.29 -3.21 -4.08
N HIS A 209 -6.00 -2.98 -2.96
CA HIS A 209 -6.53 -1.66 -2.62
C HIS A 209 -5.43 -0.60 -2.53
N VAL A 210 -4.29 -0.94 -1.92
CA VAL A 210 -3.15 -0.03 -1.78
C VAL A 210 -2.49 0.21 -3.13
N THR A 211 -2.35 -0.82 -3.96
CA THR A 211 -1.73 -0.70 -5.28
C THR A 211 -2.55 0.15 -6.24
N LEU A 212 -3.87 -0.02 -6.26
CA LEU A 212 -4.76 0.83 -7.05
C LEU A 212 -4.73 2.27 -6.53
N ALA A 213 -4.76 2.48 -5.21
CA ALA A 213 -4.61 3.81 -4.63
C ALA A 213 -3.27 4.46 -5.00
N ARG A 214 -2.17 3.70 -5.01
CA ARG A 214 -0.84 4.17 -5.44
C ARG A 214 -0.85 4.60 -6.91
N PHE A 215 -1.45 3.80 -7.79
CA PHE A 215 -1.63 4.17 -9.20
C PHE A 215 -2.42 5.48 -9.33
N LEU A 216 -3.57 5.57 -8.65
CA LEU A 216 -4.44 6.74 -8.75
C LEU A 216 -3.75 8.00 -8.19
N LEU A 217 -3.12 7.93 -7.01
CA LEU A 217 -2.36 9.04 -6.44
C LEU A 217 -1.21 9.47 -7.34
N THR A 218 -0.51 8.54 -7.99
CA THR A 218 0.61 8.90 -8.89
C THR A 218 0.15 9.73 -10.09
N HIS A 219 -1.06 9.49 -10.60
CA HIS A 219 -1.50 10.05 -11.88
C HIS A 219 -2.67 11.03 -11.80
N HIS A 220 -3.25 11.26 -10.62
CA HIS A 220 -4.46 12.07 -10.45
C HIS A 220 -4.35 13.49 -11.01
N ALA A 221 -3.23 14.17 -10.74
CA ALA A 221 -2.99 15.55 -11.17
C ALA A 221 -2.98 15.67 -12.70
N SER A 222 -2.39 14.68 -13.39
CA SER A 222 -2.32 14.63 -14.85
C SER A 222 -3.68 14.43 -15.52
N VAL A 223 -4.67 13.89 -14.79
CA VAL A 223 -6.05 13.65 -15.28
C VAL A 223 -7.05 14.64 -14.68
N GLY A 224 -6.60 15.58 -13.84
CA GLY A 224 -7.45 16.59 -13.20
C GLY A 224 -8.45 16.00 -12.19
N LYS A 225 -8.07 14.90 -11.54
CA LYS A 225 -8.91 14.19 -10.56
C LYS A 225 -8.49 14.56 -9.14
N ASP A 226 -9.47 14.66 -8.25
CA ASP A 226 -9.26 15.07 -6.86
C ASP A 226 -8.89 13.86 -5.98
N ALA A 227 -7.66 13.85 -5.45
CA ALA A 227 -7.13 12.68 -4.76
C ALA A 227 -7.92 12.21 -3.53
N PRO A 228 -8.40 13.10 -2.65
CA PRO A 228 -9.20 12.72 -1.49
C PRO A 228 -10.44 11.86 -1.80
N GLN A 229 -11.05 12.02 -2.97
CA GLN A 229 -12.29 11.31 -3.33
C GLN A 229 -12.10 9.80 -3.40
N PHE A 230 -10.93 9.36 -3.88
CA PHE A 230 -10.60 7.94 -3.95
C PHE A 230 -9.62 7.51 -2.86
N LEU A 231 -8.90 8.41 -2.18
CA LEU A 231 -8.01 8.02 -1.08
C LEU A 231 -8.73 7.87 0.26
N ALA A 232 -9.73 8.68 0.57
CA ALA A 232 -10.42 8.61 1.87
C ALA A 232 -10.98 7.20 2.19
N PRO A 233 -11.62 6.47 1.25
CA PRO A 233 -12.10 5.11 1.50
C PRO A 233 -11.01 4.11 1.91
N LEU A 234 -9.75 4.33 1.50
CA LEU A 234 -8.63 3.48 1.92
C LEU A 234 -8.40 3.58 3.44
N TYR A 235 -8.57 4.78 4.01
CA TYR A 235 -8.34 5.04 5.43
C TYR A 235 -9.58 4.87 6.30
N THR A 236 -10.78 4.79 5.72
CA THR A 236 -12.02 4.57 6.46
C THR A 236 -12.51 3.14 6.26
N VAL A 237 -12.97 2.83 5.06
CA VAL A 237 -13.59 1.55 4.71
C VAL A 237 -12.59 0.40 4.73
N CYS A 238 -11.42 0.56 4.08
CA CYS A 238 -10.47 -0.55 3.96
C CYS A 238 -9.81 -0.86 5.30
N ILE A 239 -9.42 0.13 6.10
CA ILE A 239 -8.89 -0.12 7.45
C ILE A 239 -9.87 -0.96 8.26
N ASP A 240 -11.13 -0.53 8.40
CA ASP A 240 -12.09 -1.26 9.22
C ASP A 240 -12.35 -2.69 8.72
N ARG A 241 -12.30 -2.93 7.41
CA ARG A 241 -12.54 -4.26 6.83
C ARG A 241 -11.30 -5.17 6.83
N LEU A 242 -10.11 -4.60 6.73
CA LEU A 242 -8.86 -5.32 6.46
C LEU A 242 -7.80 -5.19 7.56
N ILE A 243 -8.12 -4.56 8.70
CA ILE A 243 -7.18 -4.36 9.83
C ILE A 243 -6.56 -5.66 10.36
N ASN A 244 -7.21 -6.80 10.14
CA ASN A 244 -6.70 -8.11 10.52
C ASN A 244 -5.71 -8.71 9.53
N SER A 245 -5.63 -8.18 8.30
CA SER A 245 -4.56 -8.52 7.36
C SER A 245 -3.33 -7.68 7.67
N GLN A 246 -2.34 -8.30 8.32
CA GLN A 246 -1.07 -7.64 8.63
C GLN A 246 -0.34 -7.18 7.36
N GLU A 247 -0.46 -7.92 6.24
CA GLU A 247 0.09 -7.53 4.94
C GLU A 247 -0.52 -6.23 4.42
N PHE A 248 -1.84 -6.09 4.50
CA PHE A 248 -2.51 -4.83 4.12
C PHE A 248 -2.09 -3.67 5.01
N CYS A 249 -2.06 -3.88 6.33
CA CYS A 249 -1.66 -2.84 7.26
C CYS A 249 -0.23 -2.36 6.97
N LEU A 250 0.68 -3.30 6.72
CA LEU A 250 2.06 -2.98 6.36
C LEU A 250 2.16 -2.21 5.04
N GLU A 251 1.49 -2.67 3.99
CA GLU A 251 1.51 -1.99 2.69
C GLU A 251 0.86 -0.61 2.74
N LEU A 252 -0.23 -0.45 3.49
CA LEU A 252 -0.88 0.85 3.71
C LEU A 252 0.04 1.82 4.45
N LEU A 253 0.72 1.36 5.49
CA LEU A 253 1.65 2.20 6.26
C LEU A 253 2.87 2.59 5.43
N ARG A 254 3.43 1.67 4.63
CA ARG A 254 4.49 1.97 3.67
C ARG A 254 4.03 3.00 2.64
N PHE A 255 2.88 2.77 2.01
CA PHE A 255 2.27 3.72 1.08
C PHE A 255 2.10 5.10 1.71
N THR A 256 1.60 5.16 2.95
CA THR A 256 1.41 6.42 3.68
C THR A 256 2.73 7.10 4.00
N ALA A 257 3.76 6.36 4.41
CA ALA A 257 5.09 6.88 4.70
C ALA A 257 5.80 7.39 3.43
N ASP A 258 5.77 6.61 2.34
CA ASP A 258 6.39 6.94 1.07
C ASP A 258 5.75 8.18 0.41
N ASN A 259 4.47 8.42 0.70
CA ASN A 259 3.69 9.54 0.16
C ASN A 259 3.28 10.55 1.25
N ALA A 260 4.00 10.60 2.37
CA ALA A 260 3.61 11.41 3.53
C ALA A 260 3.43 12.90 3.21
N GLU A 261 4.31 13.44 2.36
CA GLU A 261 4.28 14.86 1.96
C GLU A 261 3.00 15.23 1.19
N PRO A 262 2.67 14.61 0.03
CA PRO A 262 1.44 14.93 -0.69
C PRO A 262 0.18 14.56 0.11
N LEU A 263 0.20 13.45 0.85
CA LEU A 263 -0.95 13.05 1.66
C LEU A 263 -1.23 14.04 2.82
N CYS A 264 -0.19 14.64 3.40
CA CYS A 264 -0.35 15.61 4.47
C CYS A 264 -0.66 17.02 3.93
N TRP A 265 0.23 17.59 3.11
CA TRP A 265 0.19 19.01 2.78
C TRP A 265 -0.77 19.35 1.64
N GLU A 266 -0.89 18.47 0.64
CA GLU A 266 -1.73 18.74 -0.53
C GLU A 266 -3.17 18.29 -0.31
N HIS A 267 -3.36 17.17 0.38
CA HIS A 267 -4.67 16.53 0.50
C HIS A 267 -5.22 16.47 1.92
N GLY A 268 -4.41 16.72 2.95
CA GLY A 268 -4.84 16.68 4.36
C GLY A 268 -5.33 15.31 4.84
N ILE A 269 -5.00 14.23 4.14
CA ILE A 269 -5.51 12.87 4.38
C ILE A 269 -4.98 12.32 5.69
N THR A 270 -3.67 12.43 5.95
CA THR A 270 -3.05 11.92 7.18
C THR A 270 -3.57 12.65 8.42
N VAL A 271 -3.72 13.97 8.34
CA VAL A 271 -4.25 14.81 9.43
C VAL A 271 -5.74 14.53 9.66
N ARG A 272 -6.50 14.28 8.60
CA ARG A 272 -7.94 13.99 8.70
C ARG A 272 -8.22 12.59 9.22
N HIS A 273 -7.44 11.60 8.81
CA HIS A 273 -7.70 10.17 9.07
C HIS A 273 -6.72 9.55 10.06
N PHE A 274 -6.01 10.36 10.85
CA PHE A 274 -5.10 9.84 11.86
C PHE A 274 -5.78 8.90 12.88
N PRO A 275 -7.06 9.08 13.29
CA PRO A 275 -7.69 8.13 14.22
C PRO A 275 -7.74 6.72 13.64
N SER A 276 -8.04 6.58 12.34
CA SER A 276 -7.98 5.29 11.66
C SER A 276 -6.58 4.70 11.59
N LEU A 277 -5.55 5.54 11.39
CA LEU A 277 -4.16 5.08 11.44
C LEU A 277 -3.80 4.58 12.84
N ILE A 278 -4.24 5.26 13.89
CA ILE A 278 -4.03 4.83 15.27
C ILE A 278 -4.67 3.46 15.55
N LYS A 279 -5.79 3.09 14.90
CA LYS A 279 -6.36 1.74 14.98
C LYS A 279 -5.34 0.66 14.57
N LEU A 280 -4.56 0.90 13.52
CA LEU A 280 -3.53 -0.04 13.04
C LEU A 280 -2.46 -0.28 14.11
N LEU A 281 -2.02 0.79 14.78
CA LEU A 281 -1.05 0.71 15.88
C LEU A 281 -1.66 0.00 17.09
N ALA A 282 -2.93 0.27 17.42
CA ALA A 282 -3.62 -0.38 18.52
C ALA A 282 -3.76 -1.89 18.31
N ARG A 283 -3.99 -2.30 17.06
CA ARG A 283 -4.12 -3.71 16.66
C ARG A 283 -2.78 -4.44 16.64
N TRP A 284 -1.74 -3.81 16.10
CA TRP A 284 -0.44 -4.43 15.84
C TRP A 284 0.72 -3.61 16.44
N PRO A 285 0.73 -3.36 17.77
CA PRO A 285 1.67 -2.43 18.39
C PRO A 285 3.13 -2.89 18.25
N SER A 286 3.40 -4.18 18.44
CA SER A 286 4.74 -4.75 18.33
C SER A 286 5.32 -4.73 16.90
N THR A 287 4.44 -4.69 15.89
CA THR A 287 4.86 -4.73 14.48
C THR A 287 5.13 -3.33 13.93
N PHE A 288 4.33 -2.33 14.34
CA PHE A 288 4.31 -1.03 13.67
C PHE A 288 4.79 0.15 14.52
N ALA A 289 5.11 -0.04 15.81
CA ALA A 289 5.51 1.05 16.71
C ALA A 289 6.62 1.96 16.13
N ASP A 290 7.72 1.38 15.64
CA ASP A 290 8.86 2.15 15.12
C ASP A 290 8.48 2.94 13.86
N MET A 291 7.75 2.33 12.93
CA MET A 291 7.28 3.00 11.72
C MET A 291 6.29 4.14 12.04
N PHE A 292 5.44 3.95 13.05
CA PHE A 292 4.54 4.99 13.52
C PHE A 292 5.28 6.17 14.11
N ALA A 293 6.23 5.90 15.01
CA ALA A 293 7.05 6.89 15.67
C ALA A 293 7.86 7.73 14.66
N ASP A 294 8.53 7.07 13.73
CA ASP A 294 9.50 7.72 12.83
C ASP A 294 8.86 8.40 11.62
N LYS A 295 7.76 7.85 11.09
CA LYS A 295 7.22 8.26 9.77
C LYS A 295 5.78 8.74 9.83
N ILE A 296 4.90 7.98 10.49
CA ILE A 296 3.44 8.24 10.40
C ILE A 296 3.01 9.37 11.31
N LEU A 297 3.42 9.35 12.59
CA LEU A 297 3.04 10.39 13.55
C LEU A 297 3.46 11.80 13.10
N PRO A 298 4.70 12.03 12.64
CA PRO A 298 5.08 13.34 12.10
C PRO A 298 4.18 13.82 10.96
N ALA A 299 3.73 12.91 10.08
CA ALA A 299 2.86 13.22 8.96
C ALA A 299 1.41 13.50 9.35
N CYS A 300 0.97 13.03 10.53
CA CYS A 300 -0.40 13.21 11.02
C CYS A 300 -0.55 14.44 11.93
N LEU A 301 0.55 15.00 12.41
CA LEU A 301 0.55 16.09 13.38
C LEU A 301 0.33 17.44 12.69
N SER A 302 -0.69 18.15 13.15
CA SER A 302 -0.89 19.57 12.87
C SER A 302 -1.27 20.29 14.17
N PRO A 303 -1.09 21.62 14.26
CA PRO A 303 -1.55 22.38 15.41
C PRO A 303 -3.06 22.24 15.68
N ALA A 304 -3.85 21.95 14.64
CA ALA A 304 -5.29 21.79 14.74
C ALA A 304 -5.70 20.45 15.39
N CYS A 305 -4.88 19.40 15.26
CA CYS A 305 -5.21 18.06 15.74
C CYS A 305 -4.27 17.55 16.85
N SER A 306 -3.27 18.33 17.28
CA SER A 306 -2.24 17.85 18.21
C SER A 306 -2.80 17.41 19.58
N LEU A 307 -3.81 18.12 20.09
CA LEU A 307 -4.48 17.75 21.34
C LEU A 307 -5.28 16.45 21.16
N GLU A 308 -6.04 16.36 20.07
CA GLU A 308 -6.82 15.16 19.75
C GLU A 308 -5.92 13.93 19.54
N MET A 309 -4.78 14.10 18.86
CA MET A 309 -3.75 13.08 18.69
C MET A 309 -3.19 12.62 20.04
N LEU A 310 -2.88 13.56 20.94
CA LEU A 310 -2.39 13.22 22.28
C LEU A 310 -3.41 12.35 23.03
N HIS A 311 -4.70 12.70 22.98
CA HIS A 311 -5.76 11.89 23.58
C HIS A 311 -5.81 10.48 22.97
N CYS A 312 -5.76 10.36 21.64
CA CYS A 312 -5.71 9.04 20.99
C CYS A 312 -4.50 8.19 21.40
N LEU A 313 -3.34 8.80 21.62
CA LEU A 313 -2.15 8.08 22.09
C LEU A 313 -2.26 7.64 23.55
N ILE A 314 -2.86 8.46 24.41
CA ILE A 314 -3.14 8.12 25.81
C ILE A 314 -4.15 6.97 25.89
N ASP A 315 -5.19 7.01 25.05
CA ASP A 315 -6.26 6.03 25.03
C ASP A 315 -5.92 4.77 24.22
N LEU A 316 -4.73 4.70 23.62
CA LEU A 316 -4.27 3.57 22.81
C LEU A 316 -4.41 2.22 23.52
N PRO A 317 -4.05 2.06 24.82
CA PRO A 317 -4.25 0.78 25.52
C PRO A 317 -5.72 0.38 25.63
N CYS A 318 -6.64 1.34 25.73
CA CYS A 318 -8.08 1.06 25.75
C CYS A 318 -8.56 0.58 24.38
N LEU A 319 -8.07 1.19 23.29
CA LEU A 319 -8.38 0.75 21.93
C LEU A 319 -7.81 -0.64 21.65
N SER A 320 -6.57 -0.93 22.09
CA SER A 320 -5.99 -2.28 22.00
C SER A 320 -6.82 -3.30 22.79
N ALA A 321 -7.26 -2.96 24.01
CA ALA A 321 -8.12 -3.82 24.80
C ALA A 321 -9.47 -4.11 24.12
N LEU A 322 -10.06 -3.15 23.41
CA LEU A 322 -11.27 -3.38 22.61
C LEU A 322 -11.03 -4.40 21.50
N TYR A 323 -9.91 -4.31 20.77
CA TYR A 323 -9.56 -5.30 19.75
C TYR A 323 -9.32 -6.72 20.33
N GLU A 324 -8.76 -6.81 21.53
CA GLU A 324 -8.61 -8.10 22.24
C GLU A 324 -9.96 -8.67 22.69
N LEU A 325 -10.86 -7.83 23.20
CA LEU A 325 -12.22 -8.24 23.58
C LEU A 325 -13.02 -8.75 22.39
N ASN A 326 -12.85 -8.13 21.23
CA ASN A 326 -13.49 -8.54 19.98
C ASN A 326 -12.79 -9.72 19.30
N ARG A 327 -11.90 -10.44 20.00
CA ARG A 327 -11.30 -11.72 19.57
C ARG A 327 -10.87 -11.74 18.11
N LEU A 328 -10.11 -10.72 17.71
CA LEU A 328 -9.54 -10.58 16.37
C LEU A 328 -10.51 -10.13 15.26
N GLU A 329 -11.73 -9.71 15.57
CA GLU A 329 -12.64 -9.10 14.60
C GLU A 329 -12.51 -7.56 14.57
N SER A 330 -13.00 -6.92 13.51
CA SER A 330 -13.02 -5.46 13.44
C SER A 330 -14.10 -4.87 14.33
N LEU A 331 -13.83 -3.70 14.91
CA LEU A 331 -14.71 -3.02 15.85
C LEU A 331 -15.89 -2.36 15.11
N GLY A 332 -16.90 -3.16 14.78
CA GLY A 332 -18.12 -2.72 14.11
C GLY A 332 -19.21 -2.21 15.06
N PRO A 333 -20.28 -1.60 14.51
CA PRO A 333 -21.40 -1.06 15.30
C PRO A 333 -22.11 -2.15 16.12
N ASP A 334 -22.19 -3.37 15.59
CA ASP A 334 -22.83 -4.50 16.28
C ASP A 334 -22.06 -4.93 17.54
N PHE A 335 -20.72 -4.90 17.49
CA PHE A 335 -19.88 -5.16 18.67
C PHE A 335 -20.05 -4.03 19.69
N ILE A 336 -20.01 -2.78 19.23
CA ILE A 336 -20.15 -1.62 20.12
C ILE A 336 -21.52 -1.64 20.82
N ALA A 337 -22.60 -2.02 20.13
CA ALA A 337 -23.94 -2.14 20.71
C ALA A 337 -24.03 -3.20 21.82
N GLN A 338 -23.15 -4.20 21.83
CA GLN A 338 -23.09 -5.25 22.86
C GLN A 338 -22.33 -4.79 24.12
N LEU A 339 -21.58 -3.69 24.05
CA LEU A 339 -20.87 -3.14 25.21
C LEU A 339 -21.84 -2.52 26.23
N PRO A 340 -21.46 -2.45 27.52
CA PRO A 340 -22.22 -1.73 28.53
C PRO A 340 -22.53 -0.28 28.11
N ALA A 341 -23.75 0.19 28.35
CA ALA A 341 -24.24 1.49 27.88
C ALA A 341 -23.36 2.69 28.29
N ASN A 342 -22.67 2.59 29.43
CA ASN A 342 -21.74 3.61 29.91
C ASN A 342 -20.40 3.64 29.14
N ILE A 343 -20.04 2.57 28.41
CA ILE A 343 -18.79 2.44 27.66
C ILE A 343 -19.00 2.72 26.16
N GLN A 344 -20.20 2.46 25.64
CA GLN A 344 -20.54 2.70 24.23
C GLN A 344 -20.11 4.07 23.66
N PRO A 345 -20.39 5.22 24.32
CA PRO A 345 -19.98 6.52 23.76
C PRO A 345 -18.46 6.67 23.68
N TYR A 346 -17.73 6.08 24.62
CA TYR A 346 -16.27 6.08 24.60
C TYR A 346 -15.72 5.15 23.51
N ALA A 347 -16.30 3.95 23.36
CA ALA A 347 -15.92 3.04 22.27
C ALA A 347 -16.17 3.66 20.88
N LEU A 348 -17.30 4.37 20.69
CA LEU A 348 -17.58 5.13 19.47
C LEU A 348 -16.54 6.22 19.21
N PHE A 349 -16.13 6.94 20.25
CA PHE A 349 -15.07 7.94 20.13
C PHE A 349 -13.75 7.30 19.71
N LEU A 350 -13.32 6.21 20.36
CA LEU A 350 -12.06 5.53 20.05
C LEU A 350 -12.02 4.89 18.66
N THR A 351 -13.18 4.49 18.13
CA THR A 351 -13.31 3.80 16.83
C THR A 351 -13.64 4.74 15.67
N ARG A 352 -13.62 6.07 15.90
CA ARG A 352 -13.87 7.07 14.84
C ARG A 352 -12.83 6.99 13.72
N ASP A 353 -13.24 7.41 12.53
CA ASP A 353 -12.39 7.39 11.33
C ASP A 353 -11.72 8.72 10.99
N THR A 354 -12.23 9.79 11.60
CA THR A 354 -11.83 11.15 11.25
C THR A 354 -11.56 11.98 12.49
N SER A 355 -10.58 12.86 12.36
CA SER A 355 -10.28 13.91 13.32
C SER A 355 -11.33 15.01 13.28
N GLY A 356 -11.41 15.79 14.36
CA GLY A 356 -12.41 16.86 14.50
C GLY A 356 -13.85 16.38 14.71
N ALA A 357 -14.09 15.06 14.83
CA ALA A 357 -15.42 14.52 15.15
C ALA A 357 -15.79 14.70 16.63
N GLY A 358 -14.85 15.14 17.46
CA GLY A 358 -15.09 15.61 18.81
C GLY A 358 -14.60 17.05 18.92
N ASP A 359 -15.42 18.01 18.48
CA ASP A 359 -15.27 19.39 18.93
C ASP A 359 -15.26 19.34 20.46
N THR A 360 -14.08 19.58 21.02
CA THR A 360 -13.90 19.99 22.41
C THR A 360 -14.37 21.44 22.47
N ALA A 361 -15.70 21.61 22.43
CA ALA A 361 -16.37 22.83 22.85
C ALA A 361 -16.64 22.79 24.35
#